data_AF-A0A8C2K9C0-F1
#
_entry.id   AF-A0A8C2K9C0-F1
#
_cell.length_a   1.000
_cell.length_b   1.000
_cell.length_c   1.000
_cell.angle_alpha   90.00
_cell.angle_beta   90.00
_cell.angle_gamma   90.00
#
_symmetry.space_group_name_H-M   'P 1'
#
loop_
_entity.id
_entity.type
_entity.pdbx_description
1 polymer ?
#
loop_
_entity_poly.entity_id
_entity_poly.type
_entity_poly.pdbx_seq_one_letter_code
_entity_poly.pdbx_strand_id
1 'polypeptide(L)' 'MFKHLLTLFALCAVFSTCLSEDETRARLLVSKQILNKYLVEKSDLLVRYTIFNVGS' A
#
# COMPACT_ATOMS: atom_id res chain seq x y z
N MET A 1 -17.62 -38.85 -4.43
CA MET A 1 -18.11 -37.52 -4.06
C MET A 1 -17.27 -36.86 -2.96
N PHE A 2 -16.99 -37.54 -1.84
CA PHE A 2 -16.22 -36.97 -0.71
C PHE A 2 -14.79 -36.52 -1.05
N LYS A 3 -14.09 -37.24 -1.94
CA LYS A 3 -12.73 -36.89 -2.37
C LYS A 3 -12.66 -35.53 -3.09
N HIS A 4 -13.64 -35.23 -3.96
CA HIS A 4 -13.71 -33.96 -4.68
C HIS A 4 -13.98 -32.79 -3.75
N LEU A 5 -14.84 -32.99 -2.74
CA LEU A 5 -15.12 -32.01 -1.70
C LEU A 5 -13.86 -31.69 -0.88
N LEU A 6 -13.06 -32.71 -0.55
CA LEU A 6 -11.82 -32.55 0.21
C LEU A 6 -10.75 -31.81 -0.60
N THR A 7 -10.61 -32.09 -1.90
CA THR A 7 -9.75 -31.31 -2.79
C THR A 7 -10.20 -29.86 -2.95
N LEU A 8 -11.52 -29.60 -3.04
CA LEU A 8 -12.03 -28.24 -3.13
C LEU A 8 -11.73 -27.44 -1.87
N PHE A 9 -11.91 -28.06 -0.70
CA PHE A 9 -11.61 -27.43 0.59
C PHE A 9 -10.11 -27.15 0.76
N ALA A 10 -9.25 -28.09 0.35
CA ALA A 10 -7.80 -27.90 0.34
C ALA A 10 -7.38 -26.76 -0.60
N LEU A 11 -8.01 -26.65 -1.76
CA LEU A 11 -7.75 -25.57 -2.72
C LEU A 11 -8.14 -24.20 -2.13
N CYS A 12 -9.31 -24.09 -1.52
CA CYS A 12 -9.76 -22.85 -0.87
C CYS A 12 -8.81 -22.41 0.25
N ALA A 13 -8.31 -23.34 1.07
CA ALA A 13 -7.39 -23.03 2.15
C ALA A 13 -6.07 -22.42 1.65
N VAL A 14 -5.54 -22.91 0.53
CA VAL A 14 -4.31 -22.38 -0.08
C VAL A 14 -4.53 -20.98 -0.67
N PHE A 15 -5.69 -20.71 -1.27
CA PHE A 15 -5.99 -19.38 -1.79
C PHE A 15 -6.14 -18.33 -0.69
N SER A 16 -6.64 -18.69 0.50
CA SER A 16 -6.77 -17.75 1.62
C SER A 16 -5.43 -17.28 2.19
N THR A 17 -4.38 -18.10 2.16
CA THR A 17 -3.06 -17.73 2.68
C THR A 17 -2.26 -16.82 1.74
N CYS A 18 -2.57 -16.83 0.43
CA CYS A 18 -1.88 -15.97 -0.53
C CYS A 18 -2.33 -14.50 -0.46
N LEU A 19 -3.49 -14.20 0.13
CA LEU A 19 -4.01 -12.83 0.23
C LEU A 19 -3.48 -12.04 1.43
N SER A 20 -2.84 -12.69 2.41
CA SER A 20 -2.49 -12.04 3.69
C SER A 20 -1.10 -11.43 3.74
N GLU A 21 -0.21 -11.74 2.80
CA GLU A 21 1.19 -11.26 2.84
C GLU A 21 1.35 -9.77 2.55
N ASP A 22 0.40 -9.17 1.83
CA ASP A 22 0.50 -7.75 1.43
C ASP A 22 0.02 -6.77 2.51
N GLU A 23 -0.74 -7.22 3.52
CA GLU A 23 -1.29 -6.30 4.53
C GLU A 23 -0.26 -5.87 5.58
N THR A 24 0.67 -6.74 5.97
CA THR A 24 1.61 -6.49 7.08
C THR A 24 2.95 -5.86 6.69
N ARG A 25 3.28 -5.75 5.40
CA ARG A 25 4.55 -5.16 4.98
C ARG A 25 4.62 -3.67 5.29
N ALA A 26 5.74 -3.24 5.91
CA ALA A 26 6.10 -1.84 6.08
C ALA A 26 6.25 -1.14 4.71
N ARG A 27 5.48 -0.09 4.49
CA ARG A 27 5.44 0.70 3.25
C ARG A 27 5.60 2.17 3.61
N LEU A 28 6.34 2.90 2.78
CA LEU A 28 6.42 4.35 2.86
C LEU A 28 5.48 4.94 1.82
N LEU A 29 4.42 5.61 2.28
CA LEU A 29 3.58 6.43 1.41
C LEU A 29 4.13 7.86 1.42
N VAL A 30 4.41 8.40 0.24
CA VAL A 30 4.91 9.77 0.09
C VAL A 30 3.88 10.60 -0.65
N SER A 31 3.36 11.63 0.01
CA SER A 31 2.56 12.67 -0.64
C SER A 31 3.40 13.92 -0.80
N LYS A 32 3.53 14.40 -2.04
CA LYS A 32 4.23 15.64 -2.39
C LYS A 32 3.21 16.71 -2.72
N GLN A 33 3.14 17.75 -1.90
CA GLN A 33 2.31 18.92 -2.17
C GLN A 33 3.20 20.13 -2.47
N ILE A 34 3.15 20.62 -3.70
CA ILE A 34 3.89 21.82 -4.13
C ILE A 34 2.96 23.02 -3.94
N LEU A 35 3.26 23.88 -2.97
CA LEU A 35 2.52 25.13 -2.77
C LEU A 35 3.23 26.26 -3.52
N ASN A 36 2.68 26.68 -4.66
CA ASN A 36 3.06 27.93 -5.31
C ASN A 36 2.43 29.10 -4.55
N LYS A 37 3.06 29.53 -3.45
CA LYS A 37 2.55 30.70 -2.72
C LYS A 37 2.81 32.00 -3.49
N TYR A 38 3.91 32.11 -4.24
CA TYR A 38 4.25 33.28 -5.06
C TYR A 38 5.17 32.87 -6.21
N LEU A 39 4.65 32.38 -7.35
CA LEU A 39 5.48 32.11 -8.52
C LEU A 39 5.82 33.43 -9.23
N VAL A 40 6.82 34.13 -8.70
CA VAL A 40 7.50 35.26 -9.33
C VAL A 40 8.95 34.83 -9.53
N GLU A 41 9.60 35.29 -10.59
CA GLU A 41 11.03 35.01 -10.80
C GLU A 41 11.83 35.31 -9.52
N LYS A 42 12.56 34.31 -9.02
CA LYS A 42 13.36 34.31 -7.76
C LYS A 42 12.62 34.11 -6.43
N SER A 43 11.34 33.73 -6.44
CA SER A 43 10.64 33.34 -5.21
C SER A 43 11.00 31.93 -4.74
N ASP A 44 11.06 31.75 -3.42
CA ASP A 44 11.27 30.43 -2.80
C ASP A 44 10.08 29.48 -3.02
N LEU A 45 10.39 28.26 -3.45
CA LEU A 45 9.42 27.18 -3.64
C LEU A 45 9.29 26.36 -2.35
N LEU A 46 8.13 26.45 -1.69
CA LEU A 46 7.83 25.62 -0.53
C LEU A 46 7.27 24.26 -0.98
N VAL A 47 8.04 23.21 -0.74
CA VAL A 47 7.63 21.82 -0.98
C VAL A 47 7.34 21.14 0.35
N ARG A 48 6.09 20.72 0.54
CA ARG A 48 5.69 19.93 1.71
C ARG A 48 5.67 18.46 1.33
N TYR A 49 6.43 17.66 2.08
CA TYR A 49 6.37 16.21 2.02
C TYR A 49 5.70 15.69 3.26
N THR A 50 4.73 14.80 3.08
CA THR A 50 4.15 14.02 4.17
C THR A 50 4.53 12.56 3.94
N ILE A 51 5.33 12.02 4.85
CA ILE A 51 5.80 10.63 4.82
C ILE A 51 5.00 9.86 5.85
N PHE A 52 4.30 8.82 5.42
CA PHE A 52 3.59 7.91 6.30
C PHE A 52 4.35 6.60 6.37
N ASN A 53 4.70 6.18 7.59
CA ASN A 53 5.16 4.82 7.86
C ASN A 53 3.92 3.97 8.16
N VAL A 54 3.57 3.06 7.27
CA VAL A 54 2.40 2.18 7.40
C VAL A 54 2.83 0.72 7.34
N GLY A 55 2.29 -0.12 8.21
CA GLY A 55 2.70 -1.52 8.39
C GLY A 55 3.29 -1.76 9.79
N SER A 56 3.36 -3.04 10.20
CA SER A 56 3.90 -3.49 11.48
C SER A 56 5.19 -4.28 11.30
#